data_AF-A0A936SV90-F1
#
_entry.id   AF-A0A936SV90-F1
#
_cell.length_a   1.000
_cell.length_b   1.000
_cell.length_c   1.000
_cell.angle_alpha   90.00
_cell.angle_beta   90.00
_cell.angle_gamma   90.00
#
_symmetry.space_group_name_H-M   'P 1'
#
loop_
_entity.id
_entity.type
_entity.pdbx_description
1 polymer ?
#
loop_
_entity_poly.entity_id
_entity_poly.type
_entity_poly.pdbx_seq_one_letter_code
_entity_poly.pdbx_strand_id
1 'polypeptide(L)'
;MTWAERRGAAGVAVVTTPKSAIVPILERIGLPHRTLLVQESGALPLMRPPILLDTLGLRPLVLARVLDNLAGGRLHGWKAGQPIPTIAIVGARAYAHQRLLACSPAIAAVISEQVNPLTLPVCMHHIEHGPIDQRHGPLWFGLSAPGLPEPRPDLCGLLLALGSAAKLHDVAAAWHVSRATFFRRLDAVCAALGLARPAPGCPAERWLATLLEALEQPF
;
A
#
# COMPACT_ATOMS: atom_id res chain seq x y z
N MET A 1 -11.36 -24.28 20.57
CA MET A 1 -11.47 -23.46 19.35
C MET A 1 -11.28 -24.37 18.14
N THR A 2 -12.35 -24.64 17.41
CA THR A 2 -12.40 -25.60 16.30
C THR A 2 -11.76 -25.02 15.02
N TRP A 3 -11.34 -25.87 14.08
CA TRP A 3 -10.87 -25.46 12.74
C TRP A 3 -11.93 -24.68 11.93
N ALA A 4 -13.21 -24.75 12.31
CA ALA A 4 -14.28 -23.96 11.69
C ALA A 4 -14.35 -22.53 12.24
N GLU A 5 -14.10 -22.33 13.53
CA GLU A 5 -14.08 -21.00 14.17
C GLU A 5 -12.89 -20.16 13.69
N ARG A 6 -11.73 -20.79 13.45
CA ARG A 6 -10.55 -20.12 12.85
C ARG A 6 -10.79 -19.66 11.40
N ARG A 7 -11.76 -20.25 10.69
CA ARG A 7 -12.14 -19.85 9.31
C ARG A 7 -12.99 -18.56 9.28
N GLY A 8 -13.51 -18.11 10.42
CA GLY A 8 -14.27 -16.86 10.55
C GLY A 8 -13.42 -15.64 10.93
N ALA A 9 -12.14 -15.81 11.25
CA ALA A 9 -11.27 -14.72 11.68
C ALA A 9 -11.00 -13.76 10.50
N ALA A 10 -11.23 -12.46 10.73
CA ALA A 10 -10.89 -11.39 9.81
C ALA A 10 -9.37 -11.38 9.60
N GLY A 11 -8.88 -11.97 8.52
CA GLY A 11 -7.44 -12.06 8.34
C GLY A 11 -6.83 -10.73 7.90
N VAL A 12 -5.62 -10.49 8.40
CA VAL A 12 -4.79 -9.32 8.11
C VAL A 12 -3.70 -9.69 7.12
N ALA A 13 -3.40 -8.82 6.15
CA ALA A 13 -2.21 -8.95 5.34
C ALA A 13 -1.02 -8.27 6.04
N VAL A 14 0.16 -8.89 6.00
CA VAL A 14 1.40 -8.26 6.48
C VAL A 14 2.32 -8.09 5.29
N VAL A 15 2.74 -6.85 5.03
CA VAL A 15 3.72 -6.49 4.01
C VAL A 15 5.05 -6.21 4.72
N THR A 16 6.15 -6.87 4.36
CA THR A 16 7.42 -6.75 5.10
C THR A 16 8.65 -6.74 4.19
N THR A 17 9.69 -6.02 4.59
CA THR A 17 11.00 -5.95 3.91
C THR A 17 11.97 -7.09 4.24
N PRO A 18 11.89 -7.81 5.38
CA PRO A 18 12.38 -9.19 5.38
C PRO A 18 11.50 -10.14 6.19
N LYS A 19 10.93 -11.15 5.52
CA LYS A 19 10.09 -12.19 6.16
C LYS A 19 10.77 -12.94 7.30
N SER A 20 12.10 -13.12 7.24
CA SER A 20 12.86 -13.90 8.24
C SER A 20 12.77 -13.31 9.64
N ALA A 21 12.57 -12.00 9.75
CA ALA A 21 12.41 -11.33 11.02
C ALA A 21 11.02 -11.50 11.64
N ILE A 22 9.99 -11.82 10.83
CA ILE A 22 8.57 -11.77 11.24
C ILE A 22 7.94 -13.14 11.40
N VAL A 23 8.34 -14.13 10.58
CA VAL A 23 7.83 -15.51 10.66
C VAL A 23 7.91 -16.09 12.09
N PRO A 24 9.02 -15.99 12.84
CA PRO A 24 9.09 -16.53 14.19
C PRO A 24 8.09 -15.89 15.17
N ILE A 25 7.76 -14.61 14.98
CA ILE A 25 6.75 -13.94 15.81
C ILE A 25 5.36 -14.45 15.48
N LEU A 26 5.03 -14.58 14.18
CA LEU A 26 3.76 -15.11 13.73
C LEU A 26 3.55 -16.55 14.21
N GLU A 27 4.59 -17.38 14.16
CA GLU A 27 4.58 -18.74 14.70
C GLU A 27 4.37 -18.75 16.22
N ARG A 28 5.09 -17.90 16.95
CA ARG A 28 4.97 -17.80 18.42
C ARG A 28 3.58 -17.38 18.88
N ILE A 29 2.90 -16.49 18.15
CA ILE A 29 1.53 -16.09 18.45
C ILE A 29 0.48 -17.06 17.90
N GLY A 30 0.92 -18.14 17.25
CA GLY A 30 0.03 -19.18 16.72
C GLY A 30 -0.81 -18.73 15.52
N LEU A 31 -0.35 -17.71 14.76
CA LEU A 31 -1.07 -17.22 13.60
C LEU A 31 -0.72 -18.05 12.35
N PRO A 32 -1.64 -18.87 11.83
CA PRO A 32 -1.38 -19.65 10.63
C PRO A 32 -1.28 -18.70 9.45
N HIS A 33 -0.11 -18.53 8.85
CA HIS A 33 0.12 -17.61 7.75
C HIS A 33 0.58 -18.34 6.49
N ARG A 34 0.27 -17.76 5.33
CA ARG A 34 0.85 -18.17 4.05
C ARG A 34 1.83 -17.10 3.59
N THR A 35 3.07 -17.50 3.35
CA THR A 35 4.07 -16.60 2.77
C THR A 35 3.94 -16.61 1.26
N LEU A 36 3.84 -15.43 0.68
CA LEU A 36 3.86 -15.21 -0.76
C LEU A 36 5.04 -14.32 -1.11
N LEU A 37 5.84 -14.79 -2.05
CA LEU A 37 6.79 -13.95 -2.76
C LEU A 37 6.03 -13.17 -3.83
N VAL A 38 6.09 -11.85 -3.77
CA VAL A 38 5.42 -11.01 -4.76
C VAL A 38 6.15 -11.13 -6.10
N GLN A 39 5.41 -11.50 -7.15
CA GLN A 39 5.94 -11.55 -8.51
C GLN A 39 6.13 -10.14 -9.08
N GLU A 40 6.98 -10.02 -10.10
CA GLU A 40 7.29 -8.73 -10.75
C GLU A 40 6.06 -7.99 -11.30
N SER A 41 4.97 -8.70 -11.59
CA SER A 41 3.70 -8.11 -12.04
C SER A 41 2.93 -7.40 -10.91
N GLY A 42 3.21 -7.69 -9.65
CA GLY A 42 2.49 -7.19 -8.48
C GLY A 42 1.07 -7.71 -8.33
N ALA A 43 0.63 -8.65 -9.19
CA ALA A 43 -0.67 -9.30 -9.09
C ALA A 43 -0.67 -10.30 -7.92
N LEU A 44 -1.68 -10.23 -7.07
CA LEU A 44 -1.85 -11.17 -5.97
C LEU A 44 -2.76 -12.34 -6.40
N PRO A 45 -2.38 -13.60 -6.12
CA PRO A 45 -3.25 -14.74 -6.37
C PRO A 45 -4.47 -14.68 -5.45
N LEU A 46 -5.58 -15.26 -5.90
CA LEU A 46 -6.81 -15.36 -5.10
C LEU A 46 -6.55 -16.14 -3.80
N MET A 47 -6.44 -15.45 -2.67
CA MET A 47 -6.13 -16.07 -1.38
C MET A 47 -6.87 -15.44 -0.20
N ARG A 48 -7.21 -16.25 0.80
CA ARG A 48 -7.76 -15.75 2.07
C ARG A 48 -6.65 -15.30 3.00
N PRO A 49 -6.76 -14.09 3.60
CA PRO A 49 -5.96 -13.70 4.74
C PRO A 49 -6.07 -14.70 5.92
N PRO A 50 -5.08 -14.78 6.82
CA PRO A 50 -3.87 -13.93 6.87
C PRO A 50 -2.79 -14.35 5.87
N ILE A 51 -2.12 -13.35 5.30
CA ILE A 51 -1.06 -13.53 4.29
C ILE A 51 0.17 -12.70 4.66
N LEU A 52 1.37 -13.26 4.45
CA LEU A 52 2.63 -12.55 4.58
C LEU A 52 3.19 -12.30 3.17
N LEU A 53 3.26 -11.03 2.79
CA LEU A 53 3.80 -10.55 1.53
C LEU A 53 5.22 -10.04 1.77
N ASP A 54 6.20 -10.75 1.22
CA ASP A 54 7.58 -10.30 1.21
C ASP A 54 7.77 -9.28 0.08
N THR A 55 8.05 -8.04 0.46
CA THR A 55 8.23 -6.91 -0.47
C THR A 55 9.67 -6.42 -0.53
N LEU A 56 10.62 -7.21 -0.04
CA LEU A 56 12.04 -6.87 -0.15
C LEU A 56 12.43 -6.61 -1.60
N GLY A 57 13.03 -5.43 -1.86
CA GLY A 57 13.54 -5.08 -3.19
C GLY A 57 12.46 -4.83 -4.24
N LEU A 58 11.18 -4.73 -3.85
CA LEU A 58 10.14 -4.38 -4.82
C LEU A 58 10.29 -2.93 -5.27
N ARG A 59 10.15 -2.74 -6.59
CA ARG A 59 10.05 -1.39 -7.17
C ARG A 59 8.73 -0.73 -6.72
N PRO A 60 8.69 0.59 -6.51
CA PRO A 60 7.48 1.28 -6.02
C PRO A 60 6.24 1.03 -6.87
N LEU A 61 6.37 0.90 -8.20
CA LEU A 61 5.26 0.57 -9.09
C LEU A 61 4.66 -0.82 -8.81
N VAL A 62 5.49 -1.81 -8.46
CA VAL A 62 5.04 -3.17 -8.11
C VAL A 62 4.31 -3.14 -6.77
N LEU A 63 4.85 -2.40 -5.80
CA LEU A 63 4.18 -2.18 -4.51
C LEU A 63 2.81 -1.49 -4.71
N ALA A 64 2.74 -0.46 -5.56
CA ALA A 64 1.48 0.23 -5.86
C ALA A 64 0.42 -0.75 -6.40
N ARG A 65 0.82 -1.69 -7.27
CA ARG A 65 -0.08 -2.76 -7.76
C ARG A 65 -0.53 -3.69 -6.63
N VAL A 66 0.36 -4.11 -5.75
CA VAL A 66 0.02 -4.95 -4.59
C VAL A 66 -0.99 -4.23 -3.69
N LEU A 67 -0.75 -2.96 -3.38
CA LEU A 67 -1.63 -2.14 -2.55
C LEU A 67 -3.00 -1.92 -3.19
N ASP A 68 -3.06 -1.73 -4.51
CA ASP A 68 -4.31 -1.64 -5.29
C ASP A 68 -5.11 -2.96 -5.24
N ASN A 69 -4.44 -4.11 -5.35
CA ASN A 69 -5.10 -5.42 -5.20
C ASN A 69 -5.70 -5.61 -3.79
N LEU A 70 -4.94 -5.21 -2.75
CA LEU A 70 -5.41 -5.29 -1.35
C LEU A 70 -6.56 -4.31 -1.09
N ALA A 71 -6.48 -3.11 -1.64
CA ALA A 71 -7.51 -2.06 -1.54
C ALA A 71 -8.81 -2.46 -2.23
N GLY A 72 -8.72 -3.09 -3.41
CA GLY A 72 -9.88 -3.55 -4.16
C GLY A 72 -10.61 -4.75 -3.54
N GLY A 73 -10.03 -5.41 -2.54
CA GLY A 73 -10.67 -6.55 -1.87
C GLY A 73 -10.92 -7.76 -2.77
N ARG A 74 -10.24 -7.83 -3.92
CA ARG A 74 -10.49 -8.84 -4.97
C ARG A 74 -9.76 -10.15 -4.73
N LEU A 75 -9.73 -10.63 -3.49
CA LEU A 75 -9.20 -11.95 -3.15
C LEU A 75 -10.33 -12.89 -2.74
N HIS A 76 -10.26 -14.15 -3.18
CA HIS A 76 -11.34 -15.12 -3.00
C HIS A 76 -11.70 -15.33 -1.52
N GLY A 77 -12.95 -15.06 -1.16
CA GLY A 77 -13.47 -15.23 0.20
C GLY A 77 -13.17 -14.09 1.16
N TRP A 78 -12.57 -13.00 0.69
CA TRP A 78 -12.69 -11.70 1.36
C TRP A 78 -14.03 -11.06 1.01
N LYS A 79 -14.53 -10.17 1.87
CA LYS A 79 -15.79 -9.45 1.65
C LYS A 79 -15.64 -8.61 0.38
N ALA A 80 -16.34 -9.00 -0.69
CA ALA A 80 -16.23 -8.35 -2.00
C ALA A 80 -16.44 -6.84 -1.86
N GLY A 81 -15.51 -6.05 -2.40
CA GLY A 81 -15.57 -4.59 -2.38
C GLY A 81 -15.07 -3.93 -1.09
N GLN A 82 -14.56 -4.70 -0.10
CA GLN A 82 -13.91 -4.13 1.08
C GLN A 82 -12.38 -4.28 1.00
N PRO A 83 -11.59 -3.26 1.38
CA PRO A 83 -10.14 -3.39 1.49
C PRO A 83 -9.75 -4.51 2.46
N ILE A 84 -8.65 -5.20 2.16
CA ILE A 84 -8.02 -6.15 3.08
C ILE A 84 -7.15 -5.36 4.06
N PRO A 85 -7.43 -5.39 5.37
CA PRO A 85 -6.65 -4.68 6.36
C PRO A 85 -5.21 -5.17 6.32
N THR A 86 -4.28 -4.23 6.20
CA THR A 86 -2.87 -4.53 5.97
C THR A 86 -2.00 -3.81 6.98
N ILE A 87 -1.06 -4.52 7.57
CA ILE A 87 0.02 -3.98 8.39
C ILE A 87 1.30 -3.99 7.54
N ALA A 88 1.94 -2.86 7.39
CA ALA A 88 3.21 -2.76 6.69
C ALA A 88 4.37 -2.65 7.68
N ILE A 89 5.47 -3.34 7.40
CA ILE A 89 6.74 -3.25 8.12
C ILE A 89 7.76 -2.72 7.13
N VAL A 90 8.29 -1.54 7.40
CA VAL A 90 9.06 -0.77 6.43
C VAL A 90 10.32 -0.18 7.05
N GLY A 91 11.40 -0.11 6.28
CA GLY A 91 12.64 0.52 6.69
C GLY A 91 12.55 2.05 6.73
N ALA A 92 13.34 2.67 7.61
CA ALA A 92 13.31 4.11 7.82
C ALA A 92 13.67 4.94 6.58
N ARG A 93 14.45 4.37 5.65
CA ARG A 93 14.89 5.02 4.40
C ARG A 93 14.05 4.68 3.18
N ALA A 94 12.99 3.87 3.33
CA ALA A 94 12.14 3.48 2.20
C ALA A 94 11.06 4.54 1.92
N TYR A 95 11.47 5.78 1.61
CA TYR A 95 10.57 6.94 1.50
C TYR A 95 9.44 6.74 0.48
N ALA A 96 9.75 6.15 -0.68
CA ALA A 96 8.74 5.86 -1.70
C ALA A 96 7.68 4.88 -1.19
N HIS A 97 8.11 3.86 -0.44
CA HIS A 97 7.21 2.88 0.14
C HIS A 97 6.33 3.56 1.19
N GLN A 98 6.91 4.36 2.08
CA GLN A 98 6.18 5.07 3.13
C GLN A 98 5.08 5.98 2.54
N ARG A 99 5.36 6.75 1.48
CA ARG A 99 4.35 7.58 0.80
C ARG A 99 3.22 6.75 0.18
N LEU A 100 3.55 5.62 -0.47
CA LEU A 100 2.53 4.73 -1.04
C LEU A 100 1.66 4.08 0.04
N LEU A 101 2.26 3.66 1.15
CA LEU A 101 1.56 3.10 2.29
C LEU A 101 0.60 4.11 2.92
N ALA A 102 1.01 5.37 3.04
CA ALA A 102 0.18 6.44 3.60
C ALA A 102 -1.08 6.77 2.76
N CYS A 103 -1.00 6.54 1.45
CA CYS A 103 -2.08 6.76 0.49
C CYS A 103 -3.01 5.57 0.28
N SER A 104 -2.60 4.36 0.69
CA SER A 104 -3.36 3.16 0.38
C SER A 104 -4.49 2.91 1.41
N PRO A 105 -5.75 2.74 0.96
CA PRO A 105 -6.87 2.48 1.85
C PRO A 105 -6.86 1.07 2.47
N ALA A 106 -5.96 0.20 2.01
CA ALA A 106 -5.76 -1.12 2.62
C ALA A 106 -4.88 -1.07 3.88
N ILE A 107 -4.04 -0.04 4.02
CA ILE A 107 -3.09 0.05 5.12
C ILE A 107 -3.79 0.55 6.38
N ALA A 108 -3.76 -0.27 7.42
CA ALA A 108 -4.28 0.06 8.75
C ALA A 108 -3.16 0.48 9.71
N ALA A 109 -1.95 -0.08 9.55
CA ALA A 109 -0.80 0.30 10.35
C ALA A 109 0.52 0.18 9.57
N VAL A 110 1.49 1.01 9.93
CA VAL A 110 2.87 1.01 9.43
C VAL A 110 3.81 0.94 10.63
N ILE A 111 4.71 -0.03 10.63
CA ILE A 111 5.65 -0.31 11.71
C ILE A 111 7.06 -0.17 11.14
N SER A 112 7.91 0.60 11.81
CA SER A 112 9.35 0.63 11.51
C SER A 112 9.96 -0.76 11.70
N GLU A 113 10.87 -1.17 10.83
CA GLU A 113 11.68 -2.38 11.05
C GLU A 113 12.51 -2.33 12.35
N GLN A 114 12.74 -1.13 12.89
CA GLN A 114 13.49 -0.90 14.13
C GLN A 114 12.61 -1.03 15.39
N VAL A 115 11.29 -1.07 15.24
CA VAL A 115 10.37 -1.23 16.37
C VAL A 115 10.33 -2.69 16.81
N ASN A 116 10.10 -2.91 18.10
CA ASN A 116 9.94 -4.25 18.65
C ASN A 116 8.87 -5.03 17.85
N PRO A 117 9.20 -6.20 17.28
CA PRO A 117 8.23 -6.97 16.50
C PRO A 117 6.99 -7.43 17.28
N LEU A 118 7.00 -7.34 18.62
CA LEU A 118 5.82 -7.53 19.48
C LEU A 118 4.74 -6.45 19.30
N THR A 119 5.02 -5.34 18.60
CA THR A 119 4.01 -4.37 18.19
C THR A 119 3.04 -4.95 17.16
N LEU A 120 3.46 -5.92 16.34
CA LEU A 120 2.61 -6.55 15.34
C LEU A 120 1.33 -7.19 15.94
N PRO A 121 1.41 -8.04 16.98
CA PRO A 121 0.23 -8.55 17.70
C PRO A 121 -0.72 -7.46 18.21
N VAL A 122 -0.19 -6.33 18.68
CA VAL A 122 -1.00 -5.20 19.18
C VAL A 122 -1.80 -4.59 18.04
N CYS A 123 -1.16 -4.34 16.89
CA CYS A 123 -1.83 -3.84 15.69
C CYS A 123 -2.88 -4.83 15.18
N MET A 124 -2.58 -6.14 15.17
CA MET A 124 -3.53 -7.16 14.74
C MET A 124 -4.76 -7.19 15.66
N HIS A 125 -4.56 -7.17 16.97
CA HIS A 125 -5.66 -7.12 17.93
C HIS A 125 -6.55 -5.88 17.71
N HIS A 126 -5.93 -4.72 17.47
CA HIS A 126 -6.65 -3.47 17.19
C HIS A 126 -7.47 -3.54 15.89
N ILE A 127 -6.93 -4.15 14.83
CA ILE A 127 -7.63 -4.31 13.56
C ILE A 127 -8.79 -5.31 13.66
N GLU A 128 -8.62 -6.38 14.43
CA GLU A 128 -9.65 -7.43 14.60
C GLU A 128 -10.84 -6.96 15.44
N HIS A 129 -10.60 -6.11 16.44
CA HIS A 129 -11.61 -5.75 17.46
C HIS A 129 -12.03 -4.28 17.43
N GLY A 130 -11.30 -3.42 16.71
CA GLY A 130 -11.58 -1.99 16.58
C GLY A 130 -12.28 -1.65 15.26
N PRO A 131 -13.03 -0.54 15.19
CA PRO A 131 -13.45 0.01 13.91
C PRO A 131 -12.19 0.42 13.13
N ILE A 132 -12.04 -0.06 11.89
CA ILE A 132 -11.03 0.46 10.97
C ILE A 132 -11.46 1.86 10.58
N ASP A 133 -11.06 2.85 11.37
CA ASP A 133 -11.35 4.25 11.08
C ASP A 133 -10.41 4.75 9.98
N GLN A 134 -10.85 4.60 8.73
CA GLN A 134 -10.12 5.08 7.56
C GLN A 134 -10.03 6.61 7.49
N ARG A 135 -10.74 7.37 8.34
CA ARG A 135 -10.75 8.84 8.30
C ARG A 135 -9.43 9.44 8.78
N HIS A 136 -8.75 8.79 9.72
CA HIS A 136 -7.49 9.29 10.29
C HIS A 136 -6.26 8.71 9.58
N GLY A 137 -6.45 7.74 8.68
CA GLY A 137 -5.38 7.03 7.99
C GLY A 137 -4.72 5.95 8.86
N PRO A 138 -3.59 5.38 8.40
CA PRO A 138 -2.94 4.30 9.11
C PRO A 138 -2.23 4.80 10.37
N LEU A 139 -2.13 3.92 11.36
CA LEU A 139 -1.30 4.13 12.56
C LEU A 139 0.19 3.98 12.20
N TRP A 140 1.06 4.84 12.74
CA TRP A 140 2.51 4.80 12.50
C TRP A 140 3.28 4.51 13.78
N PHE A 141 4.17 3.52 13.75
CA PHE A 141 4.98 3.12 14.89
C PHE A 141 6.47 3.23 14.57
N GLY A 142 7.20 4.05 15.34
CA GLY A 142 8.64 4.27 15.16
C GLY A 142 9.02 4.98 13.86
N LEU A 143 8.04 5.58 13.17
CA LEU A 143 8.19 6.42 11.99
C LEU A 143 7.16 7.55 12.06
N SER A 144 7.45 8.66 11.39
CA SER A 144 6.47 9.72 11.17
C SER A 144 5.70 9.46 9.89
N ALA A 145 4.40 9.73 9.90
CA ALA A 145 3.60 9.71 8.68
C ALA A 145 4.12 10.78 7.70
N PRO A 146 4.24 10.47 6.39
CA PRO A 146 4.63 11.46 5.40
C PRO A 146 3.57 12.57 5.31
N GLY A 147 4.03 13.82 5.20
CA GLY A 147 3.16 14.96 4.95
C GLY A 147 2.54 14.85 3.56
N LEU A 148 1.26 14.48 3.50
CA LEU A 148 0.48 14.39 2.27
C LEU A 148 -0.71 15.35 2.34
N PRO A 149 -1.13 15.93 1.19
CA PRO A 149 -2.23 16.88 1.17
C PRO A 149 -3.55 16.15 1.46
N GLU A 150 -4.47 16.83 2.14
CA GLU A 150 -5.83 16.35 2.36
C GLU A 150 -6.79 16.99 1.33
N PRO A 151 -7.64 16.22 0.62
CA PRO A 151 -7.78 14.77 0.70
C PRO A 151 -6.59 14.02 0.07
N ARG A 152 -6.19 12.90 0.69
CA ARG A 152 -5.04 12.11 0.25
C ARG A 152 -5.16 11.68 -1.21
N PRO A 153 -4.14 11.92 -2.04
CA PRO A 153 -4.16 11.48 -3.42
C PRO A 153 -4.03 9.96 -3.49
N ASP A 154 -4.78 9.33 -4.40
CA ASP A 154 -4.59 7.93 -4.77
C ASP A 154 -3.31 7.77 -5.61
N LEU A 155 -2.16 7.82 -4.95
CA LEU A 155 -0.85 7.67 -5.59
C LEU A 155 -0.67 6.29 -6.22
N CYS A 156 -1.29 5.25 -5.63
CA CYS A 156 -1.22 3.91 -6.18
C CYS A 156 -1.91 3.87 -7.55
N GLY A 157 -3.17 4.29 -7.64
CA GLY A 157 -3.90 4.35 -8.91
C GLY A 157 -3.22 5.26 -9.94
N LEU A 158 -2.67 6.41 -9.52
CA LEU A 158 -1.92 7.30 -10.41
C LEU A 158 -0.70 6.61 -11.03
N LEU A 159 0.15 5.96 -10.22
CA LEU A 159 1.33 5.24 -10.73
C LEU A 159 0.94 4.13 -11.71
N LEU A 160 -0.12 3.39 -11.39
CA LEU A 160 -0.60 2.29 -12.23
C LEU A 160 -1.18 2.78 -13.56
N ALA A 161 -1.90 3.91 -13.53
CA ALA A 161 -2.44 4.56 -14.72
C ALA A 161 -1.34 5.19 -15.60
N LEU A 162 -0.29 5.73 -14.98
CA LEU A 162 0.88 6.22 -15.70
C LEU A 162 1.66 5.09 -16.37
N GLY A 163 1.79 3.94 -15.71
CA GLY A 163 2.46 2.76 -16.26
C GLY A 163 1.72 2.08 -17.42
N SER A 164 0.43 2.39 -17.64
CA SER A 164 -0.37 1.80 -18.72
C SER A 164 -0.70 2.78 -19.86
N ALA A 165 -0.43 4.07 -19.67
CA ALA A 165 -0.72 5.12 -20.64
C ALA A 165 0.49 5.43 -21.53
N ALA A 166 0.26 5.80 -22.79
CA ALA A 166 1.32 6.31 -23.66
C ALA A 166 1.58 7.81 -23.37
N LYS A 167 0.51 8.59 -23.21
CA LYS A 167 0.57 10.04 -22.99
C LYS A 167 -0.21 10.45 -21.76
N LEU A 168 0.19 11.58 -21.16
CA LEU A 168 -0.42 12.08 -19.93
C LEU A 168 -1.95 12.31 -20.04
N HIS A 169 -2.46 12.64 -21.23
CA HIS A 169 -3.90 12.81 -21.44
C HIS A 169 -4.71 11.50 -21.44
N ASP A 170 -4.05 10.36 -21.66
CA ASP A 170 -4.68 9.02 -21.62
C ASP A 170 -4.79 8.51 -20.18
N VAL A 171 -3.96 9.03 -19.26
CA VAL A 171 -3.96 8.67 -17.83
C VAL A 171 -5.30 8.96 -17.18
N ALA A 172 -5.97 10.05 -17.56
CA ALA A 172 -7.30 10.38 -17.04
C ALA A 172 -8.32 9.27 -17.33
N ALA A 173 -8.27 8.67 -18.53
CA ALA A 173 -9.14 7.57 -18.91
C ALA A 173 -8.78 6.28 -18.16
N ALA A 174 -7.47 5.96 -18.06
CA ALA A 174 -6.98 4.79 -17.31
C ALA A 174 -7.27 4.88 -15.81
N TRP A 175 -7.36 6.09 -15.25
CA TRP A 175 -7.70 6.34 -13.85
C TRP A 175 -9.20 6.65 -13.63
N HIS A 176 -10.02 6.47 -14.68
CA HIS A 176 -11.48 6.63 -14.63
C HIS A 176 -11.98 7.98 -14.11
N VAL A 177 -11.32 9.09 -14.51
CA VAL A 177 -11.70 10.46 -14.14
C VAL A 177 -11.73 11.39 -15.34
N SER A 178 -12.43 12.53 -15.22
CA SER A 178 -12.37 13.58 -16.24
C SER A 178 -10.98 14.21 -16.30
N ARG A 179 -10.56 14.70 -17.48
CA ARG A 179 -9.27 15.38 -17.67
C ARG A 179 -9.08 16.55 -16.70
N ALA A 180 -10.12 17.35 -16.47
CA ALA A 180 -10.08 18.46 -15.52
C ALA A 180 -9.84 17.96 -14.08
N THR A 181 -10.50 16.87 -13.67
CA THR A 181 -10.31 16.27 -12.35
C THR A 181 -8.92 15.67 -12.21
N PHE A 182 -8.42 15.01 -13.25
CA PHE A 182 -7.07 14.46 -13.30
C PHE A 182 -6.03 15.56 -13.05
N PHE A 183 -6.04 16.63 -13.83
CA PHE A 183 -5.06 17.71 -13.68
C PHE A 183 -5.17 18.41 -12.33
N ARG A 184 -6.39 18.62 -11.81
CA ARG A 184 -6.58 19.18 -10.46
C ARG A 184 -5.97 18.29 -9.38
N ARG A 185 -6.13 16.97 -9.47
CA ARG A 185 -5.50 16.01 -8.53
C ARG A 185 -3.97 15.97 -8.72
N LEU A 186 -3.51 16.06 -9.96
CA LEU A 186 -2.09 16.08 -10.29
C LEU A 186 -1.40 17.33 -9.72
N ASP A 187 -2.05 18.49 -9.75
CA ASP A 187 -1.52 19.74 -9.17
C ASP A 187 -1.25 19.57 -7.66
N ALA A 188 -2.17 18.94 -6.93
CA ALA A 188 -1.99 18.65 -5.50
C ALA A 188 -0.83 17.68 -5.22
N VAL A 189 -0.69 16.63 -6.05
CA VAL A 189 0.46 15.70 -5.96
C VAL A 189 1.77 16.41 -6.25
N CYS A 190 1.81 17.26 -7.28
CA CYS A 190 2.99 18.04 -7.64
C CYS A 190 3.40 18.98 -6.51
N ALA A 191 2.45 19.71 -5.93
CA ALA A 191 2.70 20.61 -4.80
C ALA A 191 3.24 19.85 -3.58
N ALA A 192 2.67 18.68 -3.26
CA ALA A 192 3.09 17.86 -2.13
C ALA A 192 4.50 17.28 -2.29
N LEU A 193 4.90 16.96 -3.52
CA LEU A 193 6.21 16.37 -3.83
C LEU A 193 7.24 17.41 -4.31
N GLY A 194 6.90 18.71 -4.29
CA GLY A 194 7.79 19.76 -4.77
C GLY A 194 8.11 19.67 -6.27
N LEU A 195 7.22 19.09 -7.07
CA LEU A 195 7.41 18.90 -8.50
C LEU A 195 6.78 20.03 -9.32
N ALA A 196 7.43 20.37 -10.43
CA ALA A 196 6.81 21.21 -11.46
C ALA A 196 5.75 20.41 -12.22
N ARG A 197 4.64 21.06 -12.57
CA ARG A 197 3.58 20.43 -13.36
C ARG A 197 4.11 20.01 -14.74
N PRO A 198 3.89 18.75 -15.17
CA PRO A 198 4.29 18.31 -16.51
C PRO A 198 3.50 19.01 -17.60
N ALA A 199 4.14 19.27 -18.74
CA ALA A 199 3.46 19.83 -19.91
C ALA A 199 2.34 18.89 -20.42
N PRO A 200 1.22 19.41 -20.97
CA PRO A 200 0.07 18.60 -21.41
C PRO A 200 0.35 17.49 -22.46
N GLY A 201 1.51 17.51 -23.11
CA GLY A 201 1.98 16.49 -24.06
C GLY A 201 3.12 15.60 -23.55
N CYS A 202 3.48 15.69 -22.27
CA CYS A 202 4.56 14.88 -21.70
C CYS A 202 4.27 13.38 -21.88
N PRO A 203 5.25 12.57 -22.33
CA PRO A 203 5.13 11.11 -22.31
C PRO A 203 4.83 10.62 -20.89
N ALA A 204 3.87 9.70 -20.75
CA ALA A 204 3.48 9.21 -19.44
C ALA A 204 4.63 8.48 -18.74
N GLU A 205 5.44 7.72 -19.48
CA GLU A 205 6.66 7.05 -18.99
C GLU A 205 7.68 8.04 -18.39
N ARG A 206 7.94 9.15 -19.10
CA ARG A 206 8.85 10.19 -18.60
C ARG A 206 8.34 10.76 -17.29
N TRP A 207 7.04 11.03 -17.22
CA TRP A 207 6.43 11.54 -16.00
C TRP A 207 6.42 10.51 -14.86
N LEU A 208 6.19 9.23 -15.17
CA LEU A 208 6.30 8.13 -14.22
C LEU A 208 7.69 8.08 -13.60
N ALA A 209 8.75 8.18 -14.40
CA ALA A 209 10.13 8.21 -13.92
C ALA A 209 10.38 9.39 -12.97
N THR A 210 9.97 10.61 -13.36
CA THR A 210 10.09 11.80 -12.51
C THR A 210 9.34 11.66 -11.19
N LEU A 211 8.13 11.10 -11.23
CA LEU A 211 7.33 10.88 -10.02
C LEU A 211 7.97 9.83 -9.11
N LEU A 212 8.47 8.73 -9.66
CA LEU A 212 9.16 7.69 -8.89
C LEU A 212 10.41 8.23 -8.20
N GLU A 213 11.22 9.02 -8.90
CA GLU A 213 12.41 9.68 -8.34
C GLU A 213 12.05 10.65 -7.21
N ALA A 214 10.98 11.43 -7.38
CA ALA A 214 10.49 12.33 -6.34
C ALA A 214 9.99 11.58 -5.10
N LEU A 215 9.34 10.43 -5.30
CA LEU A 215 8.90 9.56 -4.20
C LEU A 215 10.08 8.96 -3.42
N GLU A 216 11.28 8.88 -3.98
CA GLU A 216 12.46 8.38 -3.29
C GLU A 216 13.16 9.45 -2.42
N GLN A 217 12.82 10.72 -2.59
CA GLN A 217 13.42 11.80 -1.80
C GLN A 217 12.93 11.77 -0.35
N PRO A 218 13.76 12.13 0.65
CA PRO A 218 13.29 12.35 2.01
C PRO A 218 12.14 13.38 2.08
N PHE A 219 11.29 13.31 3.09
CA PHE A 219 10.22 14.29 3.39
C PHE A 219 10.42 14.92 4.77
#